data_AF-A0A7R8WQA0-F1
#
_entry.id   AF-A0A7R8WQA0-F1
#
_cell.length_a   1.000
_cell.length_b   1.000
_cell.length_c   1.000
_cell.angle_alpha   90.00
_cell.angle_beta   90.00
_cell.angle_gamma   90.00
#
_symmetry.space_group_name_H-M   'P 1'
#
loop_
_entity.id
_entity.type
_entity.pdbx_description
1 polymer ?
#
loop_
_entity_poly.entity_id
_entity_poly.type
_entity_poly.pdbx_seq_one_letter_code
_entity_poly.pdbx_strand_id
1 'polypeptide(L)'
;MNKYVSELIGTFGLIFCGTGAIIINDISGGAVTHVGIAITFGLIVMAMIYALGDISGAHINPAVTIAFWFSGRFPADEILPYIISQLLGGFLASGVLKFLFPAHLTLGASLPADTAMQSFVLEIILTFILMLVIINVSTGAKEKGIMAGSAIGAVVLLEAMFAGPITGASMNPVRSIAPAIMSGQTQHLWVYIAAPIIGALIGRNYAAHAAELNNEIPTEPIIFMKPPSALLLNNDPFYHPSFSEDIHYEVEVVLKIKKNGKAIQRKFASDYYDEIGLGIDFTARDLQSKLKEKGHPWEKAKAFDNSAVLSNFVSKSTLGNPICFSLSQNEETVQSGDTSLLLFPFDDLIVHISKYFTLQKGDLIYTGTPAGVGKINIGDELHGYLE
;
A
#
# COMPACT_ATOMS: atom_id res chain seq x y z
N MET A 1 2.24 -23.60 14.33
CA MET A 1 3.58 -23.04 14.65
C MET A 1 3.41 -21.56 15.00
N ASN A 2 4.14 -21.02 15.98
CA ASN A 2 4.06 -19.59 16.31
C ASN A 2 4.79 -18.76 15.24
N LYS A 3 4.26 -17.57 14.90
CA LYS A 3 4.86 -16.62 13.94
C LYS A 3 6.33 -16.28 14.21
N TYR A 4 6.75 -16.18 15.47
CA TYR A 4 8.17 -15.92 15.81
C TYR A 4 9.08 -17.11 15.45
N VAL A 5 8.61 -18.34 15.69
CA VAL A 5 9.32 -19.56 15.28
C VAL A 5 9.35 -19.68 13.76
N SER A 6 8.27 -19.27 13.10
CA SER A 6 8.19 -19.20 11.63
C SER A 6 9.26 -18.26 11.05
N GLU A 7 9.39 -17.04 11.57
CA GLU A 7 10.44 -16.09 11.15
C GLU A 7 11.85 -16.63 11.41
N LEU A 8 12.06 -17.27 12.56
CA LEU A 8 13.34 -17.91 12.88
C LEU A 8 13.69 -18.99 11.86
N ILE A 9 12.77 -19.91 11.55
CA ILE A 9 13.00 -21.00 10.60
C ILE A 9 13.20 -20.46 9.18
N GLY A 10 12.39 -19.48 8.77
CA GLY A 10 12.50 -18.86 7.46
C GLY A 10 13.84 -18.16 7.26
N THR A 11 14.29 -17.36 8.23
CA THR A 11 15.59 -16.71 8.19
C THR A 11 16.74 -17.71 8.28
N PHE A 12 16.60 -18.77 9.09
CA PHE A 12 17.58 -19.86 9.13
C PHE A 12 17.73 -20.49 7.76
N GLY A 13 16.63 -20.88 7.10
CA GLY A 13 16.65 -21.50 5.77
C GLY A 13 17.30 -20.60 4.73
N LEU A 14 16.89 -19.32 4.68
CA LEU A 14 17.45 -18.31 3.79
C LEU A 14 18.98 -18.22 3.92
N ILE A 15 19.48 -18.03 5.13
CA ILE A 15 20.92 -17.83 5.36
C ILE A 15 21.67 -19.15 5.16
N PHE A 16 21.18 -20.26 5.71
CA PHE A 16 21.82 -21.56 5.60
C PHE A 16 22.01 -22.00 4.15
N CYS A 17 20.96 -21.92 3.33
CA CYS A 17 21.05 -22.29 1.91
C CYS A 17 21.80 -21.25 1.10
N GLY A 18 21.51 -19.96 1.29
CA GLY A 18 22.10 -18.88 0.50
C GLY A 18 23.59 -18.71 0.75
N THR A 19 24.01 -18.47 2.00
CA THR A 19 25.44 -18.33 2.31
C THR A 19 26.16 -19.68 2.27
N GLY A 20 25.46 -20.78 2.53
CA GLY A 20 25.96 -22.13 2.29
C GLY A 20 26.34 -22.37 0.83
N ALA A 21 25.54 -21.91 -0.14
CA ALA A 21 25.86 -22.01 -1.57
C ALA A 21 27.15 -21.25 -1.94
N ILE A 22 27.39 -20.09 -1.31
CA ILE A 22 28.65 -19.33 -1.49
C ILE A 22 29.82 -20.16 -0.96
N ILE A 23 29.72 -20.66 0.27
CA ILE A 23 30.78 -21.49 0.89
C ILE A 23 31.06 -22.74 0.05
N ILE A 24 30.00 -23.44 -0.38
CA ILE A 24 30.11 -24.65 -1.19
C ILE A 24 30.77 -24.34 -2.54
N ASN A 25 30.43 -23.21 -3.17
CA ASN A 25 31.08 -22.78 -4.40
C ASN A 25 32.59 -22.60 -4.19
N ASP A 26 33.00 -21.94 -3.13
CA ASP A 26 34.40 -21.62 -2.86
C ASP A 26 35.22 -22.88 -2.57
N ILE A 27 34.70 -23.81 -1.76
CA ILE A 27 35.40 -25.06 -1.41
C ILE A 27 35.41 -26.09 -2.55
N SER A 28 34.43 -26.03 -3.45
CA SER A 28 34.32 -26.96 -4.59
C SER A 28 35.08 -26.50 -5.83
N GLY A 29 35.74 -25.33 -5.76
CA GLY A 29 36.43 -24.76 -6.92
C GLY A 29 35.48 -24.22 -7.99
N GLY A 30 34.29 -23.75 -7.60
CA GLY A 30 33.34 -23.08 -8.50
C GLY A 30 32.21 -23.95 -9.04
N ALA A 31 31.92 -25.12 -8.44
CA ALA A 31 30.94 -26.05 -9.01
C ALA A 31 29.50 -25.52 -9.04
N VAL A 32 29.14 -24.65 -8.08
CA VAL A 32 27.80 -24.05 -8.01
C VAL A 32 27.67 -22.88 -8.99
N THR A 33 28.76 -22.15 -9.22
CA THR A 33 28.84 -20.89 -9.98
C THR A 33 28.04 -19.75 -9.37
N HIS A 34 28.34 -18.52 -9.80
CA HIS A 34 27.58 -17.33 -9.38
C HIS A 34 26.08 -17.44 -9.71
N VAL A 35 25.74 -17.97 -10.89
CA VAL A 35 24.34 -18.16 -11.31
C VAL A 35 23.64 -19.15 -10.38
N GLY A 36 24.30 -20.25 -9.99
CA GLY A 36 23.72 -21.21 -9.05
C GLY A 36 23.52 -20.63 -7.64
N ILE A 37 24.42 -19.75 -7.19
CA ILE A 37 24.26 -19.02 -5.92
C ILE A 37 23.01 -18.13 -5.99
N ALA A 38 22.86 -17.34 -7.05
CA ALA A 38 21.69 -16.46 -7.23
C ALA A 38 20.37 -17.24 -7.28
N ILE A 39 20.34 -18.35 -8.03
CA ILE A 39 19.18 -19.26 -8.08
C ILE A 39 18.87 -19.80 -6.69
N THR A 40 19.89 -20.20 -5.91
CA THR A 40 19.69 -20.73 -4.56
C THR A 40 19.01 -19.71 -3.65
N PHE A 41 19.46 -18.45 -3.66
CA PHE A 41 18.84 -17.37 -2.88
C PHE A 41 17.37 -17.14 -3.28
N GLY A 42 17.08 -17.05 -4.58
CA GLY A 42 15.71 -16.84 -5.04
C GLY A 42 14.78 -18.00 -4.70
N LEU A 43 15.23 -19.24 -4.92
CA LEU A 43 14.43 -20.44 -4.67
C LEU A 43 14.16 -20.65 -3.18
N ILE A 44 15.14 -20.41 -2.31
CA ILE A 44 14.92 -20.58 -0.87
C ILE A 44 13.97 -19.52 -0.33
N VAL A 45 14.08 -18.26 -0.78
CA VAL A 45 13.12 -17.20 -0.41
C VAL A 45 11.71 -17.58 -0.85
N MET A 46 11.53 -17.99 -2.11
CA MET A 46 10.24 -18.44 -2.63
C MET A 46 9.67 -19.60 -1.80
N ALA A 47 10.49 -20.62 -1.52
CA ALA A 47 10.06 -21.78 -0.76
C ALA A 47 9.66 -21.41 0.68
N MET A 48 10.42 -20.56 1.36
CA MET A 48 10.10 -20.12 2.72
C MET A 48 8.82 -19.28 2.75
N ILE A 49 8.61 -18.38 1.77
CA ILE A 49 7.38 -17.60 1.68
C ILE A 49 6.17 -18.52 1.48
N TYR A 50 6.24 -19.51 0.59
CA TYR A 50 5.13 -20.43 0.39
C TYR A 50 4.88 -21.37 1.57
N ALA A 51 5.93 -21.77 2.29
CA ALA A 51 5.78 -22.66 3.43
C ALA A 51 5.28 -21.94 4.70
N LEU A 52 5.69 -20.67 4.88
CA LEU A 52 5.59 -19.95 6.16
C LEU A 52 4.78 -18.66 6.10
N GLY A 53 4.45 -18.18 4.89
CA GLY A 53 3.77 -16.91 4.65
C GLY A 53 2.42 -16.81 5.35
N ASP A 54 1.62 -17.87 5.34
CA ASP A 54 0.31 -17.92 6.02
C ASP A 54 0.41 -17.83 7.55
N ILE A 55 1.60 -18.05 8.13
CA ILE A 55 1.81 -18.10 9.58
C ILE A 55 2.35 -16.76 10.10
N SER A 56 3.38 -16.20 9.46
CA SER A 56 4.06 -14.98 9.92
C SER A 56 4.12 -13.83 8.93
N GLY A 57 3.62 -14.03 7.71
CA GLY A 57 3.89 -13.16 6.57
C GLY A 57 5.27 -13.40 5.94
N ALA A 58 6.08 -14.29 6.52
CA ALA A 58 7.43 -14.64 6.09
C ALA A 58 8.28 -13.40 5.74
N HIS A 59 8.38 -12.42 6.66
CA HIS A 59 9.17 -11.22 6.42
C HIS A 59 10.65 -11.58 6.23
N ILE A 60 11.16 -12.47 7.08
CA ILE A 60 12.50 -13.06 7.07
C ILE A 60 13.65 -12.06 6.92
N ASN A 61 13.37 -10.77 7.20
CA ASN A 61 14.19 -9.62 6.88
C ASN A 61 13.77 -8.42 7.79
N PRO A 62 14.70 -7.86 8.59
CA PRO A 62 14.42 -6.69 9.42
C PRO A 62 13.96 -5.46 8.62
N ALA A 63 14.53 -5.22 7.43
CA ALA A 63 14.16 -4.06 6.60
C ALA A 63 12.71 -4.17 6.10
N VAL A 64 12.29 -5.38 5.70
CA VAL A 64 10.91 -5.69 5.30
C VAL A 64 9.95 -5.49 6.48
N THR A 65 10.31 -5.99 7.67
CA THR A 65 9.50 -5.85 8.89
C THR A 65 9.28 -4.38 9.25
N ILE A 66 10.36 -3.57 9.23
CA ILE A 66 10.29 -2.14 9.50
C ILE A 66 9.43 -1.43 8.45
N ALA A 67 9.58 -1.76 7.17
CA ALA A 67 8.80 -1.13 6.11
C ALA A 67 7.30 -1.49 6.15
N PHE A 68 6.95 -2.73 6.53
CA PHE A 68 5.54 -3.10 6.76
C PHE A 68 4.94 -2.34 7.95
N TRP A 69 5.68 -2.17 9.05
CA TRP A 69 5.24 -1.33 10.16
C TRP A 69 5.06 0.13 9.73
N PHE A 70 6.05 0.70 9.04
CA PHE A 70 5.98 2.06 8.51
C PHE A 70 4.81 2.24 7.51
N SER A 71 4.37 1.15 6.86
CA SER A 71 3.19 1.16 6.02
C SER A 71 1.85 1.07 6.75
N GLY A 72 1.85 0.94 8.08
CA GLY A 72 0.64 0.74 8.89
C GLY A 72 0.06 -0.67 8.78
N ARG A 73 0.82 -1.63 8.23
CA ARG A 73 0.37 -3.01 7.96
C ARG A 73 0.94 -4.04 8.92
N PHE A 74 1.75 -3.60 9.87
CA PHE A 74 2.33 -4.47 10.89
C PHE A 74 2.38 -3.73 12.22
N PRO A 75 1.96 -4.36 13.33
CA PRO A 75 1.83 -3.68 14.61
C PRO A 75 3.22 -3.38 15.23
N ALA A 76 3.31 -2.23 15.89
CA ALA A 76 4.59 -1.67 16.35
C ALA A 76 5.27 -2.51 17.44
N ASP A 77 4.48 -3.12 18.32
CA ASP A 77 4.92 -3.98 19.41
C ASP A 77 5.48 -5.32 18.93
N GLU A 78 5.20 -5.72 17.69
CA GLU A 78 5.71 -6.97 17.11
C GLU A 78 7.02 -6.83 16.35
N ILE A 79 7.46 -5.60 16.03
CA ILE A 79 8.69 -5.36 15.26
C ILE A 79 9.89 -6.00 15.95
N LEU A 80 10.09 -5.70 17.24
CA LEU A 80 11.26 -6.16 17.98
C LEU A 80 11.26 -7.69 18.15
N PRO A 81 10.15 -8.35 18.55
CA PRO A 81 10.05 -9.81 18.53
C PRO A 81 10.40 -10.47 17.19
N TYR A 82 9.95 -9.88 16.07
CA TYR A 82 10.27 -10.39 14.72
C TYR A 82 11.76 -10.27 14.43
N ILE A 83 12.34 -9.08 14.64
CA ILE A 83 13.76 -8.84 14.37
C ILE A 83 14.64 -9.75 15.24
N ILE A 84 14.31 -9.96 16.52
CA ILE A 84 15.02 -10.90 17.39
C ILE A 84 14.93 -12.33 16.84
N SER A 85 13.74 -12.76 16.42
CA SER A 85 13.53 -14.11 15.88
C SER A 85 14.35 -14.35 14.60
N GLN A 86 14.36 -13.35 13.71
CA GLN A 86 15.15 -13.36 12.48
C GLN A 86 16.65 -13.42 12.81
N LEU A 87 17.14 -12.56 13.72
CA LEU A 87 18.54 -12.56 14.18
C LEU A 87 18.94 -13.93 14.74
N LEU A 88 18.13 -14.52 15.61
CA LEU A 88 18.38 -15.86 16.15
C LEU A 88 18.47 -16.91 15.03
N GLY A 89 17.55 -16.89 14.07
CA GLY A 89 17.57 -17.79 12.90
C GLY A 89 18.86 -17.64 12.10
N GLY A 90 19.28 -16.40 11.83
CA GLY A 90 20.51 -16.12 11.09
C GLY A 90 21.77 -16.55 11.82
N PHE A 91 21.89 -16.25 13.11
CA PHE A 91 23.04 -16.69 13.91
C PHE A 91 23.11 -18.21 14.05
N LEU A 92 21.98 -18.89 14.19
CA LEU A 92 21.93 -20.36 14.18
C LEU A 92 22.43 -20.91 12.84
N ALA A 93 21.97 -20.37 11.72
CA ALA A 93 22.41 -20.79 10.38
C ALA A 93 23.92 -20.57 10.17
N SER A 94 24.41 -19.36 10.45
CA SER A 94 25.84 -19.05 10.33
C SER A 94 26.71 -19.85 11.31
N GLY A 95 26.21 -20.15 12.51
CA GLY A 95 26.89 -21.00 13.49
C GLY A 95 27.03 -22.45 13.01
N VAL A 96 25.96 -23.01 12.44
CA VAL A 96 26.00 -24.34 11.81
C VAL A 96 26.99 -24.35 10.64
N LEU A 97 26.96 -23.34 9.76
CA LEU A 97 27.91 -23.24 8.65
C LEU A 97 29.36 -23.11 9.12
N LYS A 98 29.62 -22.34 10.18
CA LYS A 98 30.95 -22.23 10.80
C LYS A 98 31.41 -23.58 11.38
N PHE A 99 30.51 -24.34 11.97
CA PHE A 99 30.82 -25.68 12.48
C PHE A 99 31.14 -26.66 11.35
N LEU A 100 30.37 -26.63 10.25
CA LEU A 100 30.57 -27.50 9.09
C LEU A 100 31.83 -27.13 8.28
N PHE A 101 32.14 -25.83 8.18
CA PHE A 101 33.23 -25.29 7.36
C PHE A 101 34.13 -24.36 8.18
N PRO A 102 34.85 -24.88 9.19
CA PRO A 102 35.57 -24.05 10.16
C PRO A 102 36.72 -23.24 9.56
N ALA A 103 37.26 -23.68 8.41
CA ALA A 103 38.35 -22.99 7.72
C ALA A 103 37.87 -21.86 6.77
N HIS A 104 36.57 -21.71 6.54
CA HIS A 104 36.05 -20.73 5.60
C HIS A 104 36.06 -19.32 6.21
N LEU A 105 36.77 -18.38 5.56
CA LEU A 105 37.12 -17.10 6.15
C LEU A 105 35.95 -16.11 6.29
N THR A 106 34.98 -16.14 5.38
CA THR A 106 33.91 -15.11 5.32
C THR A 106 32.54 -15.65 5.69
N LEU A 107 32.36 -16.97 5.75
CA LEU A 107 31.06 -17.65 5.87
C LEU A 107 29.95 -17.11 4.94
N GLY A 108 30.32 -16.57 3.77
CA GLY A 108 29.39 -15.94 2.84
C GLY A 108 28.92 -14.53 3.25
N ALA A 109 29.69 -13.82 4.07
CA ALA A 109 29.45 -12.43 4.43
C ALA A 109 29.39 -11.53 3.20
N SER A 110 28.50 -10.53 3.24
CA SER A 110 28.38 -9.50 2.22
C SER A 110 29.54 -8.54 2.33
N LEU A 111 30.34 -8.43 1.26
CA LEU A 111 31.49 -7.54 1.20
C LEU A 111 31.43 -6.72 -0.09
N PRO A 112 31.77 -5.42 -0.03
CA PRO A 112 31.90 -4.61 -1.23
C PRO A 112 33.08 -5.13 -2.06
N ALA A 113 32.87 -5.33 -3.36
CA ALA A 113 33.96 -5.69 -4.29
C ALA A 113 34.90 -4.52 -4.56
N ASP A 114 34.35 -3.30 -4.53
CA ASP A 114 35.06 -2.04 -4.73
C ASP A 114 34.72 -1.08 -3.58
N THR A 115 34.22 0.12 -3.87
CA THR A 115 33.94 1.10 -2.82
C THR A 115 32.71 0.77 -1.98
N ALA A 116 32.79 1.04 -0.68
CA ALA A 116 31.65 0.92 0.23
C ALA A 116 30.46 1.79 -0.20
N MET A 117 30.74 2.96 -0.81
CA MET A 117 29.69 3.87 -1.27
C MET A 117 28.95 3.34 -2.50
N GLN A 118 29.66 2.72 -3.45
CA GLN A 118 29.01 2.05 -4.58
C GLN A 118 28.09 0.93 -4.08
N SER A 119 28.55 0.14 -3.10
CA SER A 119 27.73 -0.91 -2.51
C SER A 119 26.54 -0.37 -1.73
N PHE A 120 26.72 0.75 -1.02
CA PHE A 120 25.65 1.43 -0.31
C PHE A 120 24.54 1.89 -1.24
N VAL A 121 24.88 2.59 -2.33
CA VAL A 121 23.89 3.05 -3.31
C VAL A 121 23.18 1.87 -3.96
N LEU A 122 23.91 0.84 -4.37
CA LEU A 122 23.29 -0.30 -5.03
C LEU A 122 22.38 -1.07 -4.07
N GLU A 123 22.77 -1.31 -2.82
CA GLU A 123 21.91 -1.96 -1.82
C GLU A 123 20.63 -1.17 -1.51
N ILE A 124 20.66 0.18 -1.56
CA ILE A 124 19.43 1.00 -1.49
C ILE A 124 18.51 0.67 -2.66
N ILE A 125 19.05 0.65 -3.89
CA ILE A 125 18.27 0.43 -5.11
C ILE A 125 17.68 -1.00 -5.13
N LEU A 126 18.47 -2.02 -4.81
CA LEU A 126 18.00 -3.40 -4.76
C LEU A 126 16.87 -3.55 -3.73
N THR A 127 17.08 -3.05 -2.51
CA THR A 127 16.05 -3.19 -1.47
C THR A 127 14.80 -2.36 -1.78
N PHE A 128 14.95 -1.23 -2.48
CA PHE A 128 13.83 -0.46 -3.01
C PHE A 128 12.99 -1.29 -4.00
N ILE A 129 13.62 -1.93 -4.98
CA ILE A 129 12.94 -2.76 -5.99
C ILE A 129 12.28 -3.96 -5.31
N LEU A 130 12.99 -4.66 -4.43
CA LEU A 130 12.45 -5.76 -3.63
C LEU A 130 11.20 -5.33 -2.86
N MET A 131 11.26 -4.22 -2.12
CA MET A 131 10.10 -3.76 -1.36
C MET A 131 8.96 -3.26 -2.23
N LEU A 132 9.24 -2.63 -3.36
CA LEU A 132 8.21 -2.24 -4.32
C LEU A 132 7.42 -3.47 -4.79
N VAL A 133 8.11 -4.57 -5.11
CA VAL A 133 7.45 -5.82 -5.50
C VAL A 133 6.69 -6.42 -4.34
N ILE A 134 7.30 -6.55 -3.15
CA ILE A 134 6.65 -7.09 -1.95
C ILE A 134 5.33 -6.37 -1.67
N ILE A 135 5.31 -5.03 -1.67
CA ILE A 135 4.12 -4.26 -1.38
C ILE A 135 3.03 -4.47 -2.44
N ASN A 136 3.38 -4.53 -3.72
CA ASN A 136 2.42 -4.71 -4.82
C ASN A 136 1.84 -6.12 -4.90
N VAL A 137 2.59 -7.16 -4.53
CA VAL A 137 2.10 -8.55 -4.58
C VAL A 137 1.45 -9.00 -3.27
N SER A 138 1.80 -8.36 -2.14
CA SER A 138 1.13 -8.57 -0.85
C SER A 138 -0.20 -7.81 -0.72
N THR A 139 -0.59 -7.03 -1.74
CA THR A 139 -1.83 -6.24 -1.75
C THR A 139 -2.77 -6.63 -2.88
N GLY A 140 -4.07 -6.62 -2.59
CA GLY A 140 -5.12 -6.85 -3.57
C GLY A 140 -5.73 -8.25 -3.49
N ALA A 141 -6.30 -8.70 -4.60
CA ALA A 141 -7.05 -9.95 -4.68
C ALA A 141 -6.23 -11.18 -4.26
N LYS A 142 -6.91 -12.19 -3.72
CA LYS A 142 -6.33 -13.45 -3.21
C LYS A 142 -5.36 -14.12 -4.20
N GLU A 143 -5.58 -13.97 -5.51
CA GLU A 143 -4.71 -14.48 -6.57
C GLU A 143 -3.31 -13.84 -6.60
N LYS A 144 -3.19 -12.54 -6.28
CA LYS A 144 -1.89 -11.86 -6.15
C LYS A 144 -1.09 -12.40 -4.97
N GLY A 145 -1.78 -12.73 -3.87
CA GLY A 145 -1.18 -13.37 -2.70
C GLY A 145 -0.61 -14.76 -2.99
N ILE A 146 -1.30 -15.56 -3.83
CA ILE A 146 -0.81 -16.89 -4.26
C ILE A 146 0.47 -16.79 -5.08
N MET A 147 0.66 -15.69 -5.84
CA MET A 147 1.87 -15.46 -6.66
C MET A 147 2.98 -14.69 -5.93
N ALA A 148 2.76 -14.28 -4.67
CA ALA A 148 3.70 -13.43 -3.95
C ALA A 148 5.08 -14.10 -3.77
N GLY A 149 5.11 -15.38 -3.41
CA GLY A 149 6.35 -16.11 -3.20
C GLY A 149 7.23 -16.20 -4.44
N SER A 150 6.66 -16.47 -5.62
CA SER A 150 7.40 -16.56 -6.88
C SER A 150 7.90 -15.20 -7.34
N ALA A 151 7.08 -14.15 -7.22
CA ALA A 151 7.49 -12.80 -7.57
C ALA A 151 8.65 -12.31 -6.70
N ILE A 152 8.54 -12.45 -5.37
CA ILE A 152 9.57 -12.02 -4.43
C ILE A 152 10.86 -12.83 -4.62
N GLY A 153 10.75 -14.15 -4.75
CA GLY A 153 11.91 -15.01 -5.01
C GLY A 153 12.60 -14.72 -6.35
N ALA A 154 11.84 -14.41 -7.39
CA ALA A 154 12.39 -14.04 -8.70
C ALA A 154 13.17 -12.72 -8.65
N VAL A 155 12.69 -11.74 -7.88
CA VAL A 155 13.42 -10.47 -7.68
C VAL A 155 14.73 -10.71 -6.93
N VAL A 156 14.70 -11.45 -5.83
CA VAL A 156 15.92 -11.82 -5.09
C VAL A 156 16.91 -12.55 -5.98
N LEU A 157 16.45 -13.49 -6.82
CA LEU A 157 17.29 -14.19 -7.81
C LEU A 157 17.94 -13.19 -8.77
N LEU A 158 17.12 -12.34 -9.41
CA LEU A 158 17.56 -11.37 -10.40
C LEU A 158 18.63 -10.45 -9.80
N GLU A 159 18.35 -9.88 -8.63
CA GLU A 159 19.22 -8.95 -7.92
C GLU A 159 20.52 -9.61 -7.49
N ALA A 160 20.46 -10.83 -6.95
CA ALA A 160 21.65 -11.63 -6.68
C ALA A 160 22.47 -11.92 -7.94
N MET A 161 21.82 -12.16 -9.07
CA MET A 161 22.48 -12.53 -10.32
C MET A 161 23.29 -11.37 -10.92
N PHE A 162 22.77 -10.15 -10.94
CA PHE A 162 23.50 -9.03 -11.56
C PHE A 162 24.31 -8.21 -10.56
N ALA A 163 23.83 -8.00 -9.34
CA ALA A 163 24.48 -7.13 -8.35
C ALA A 163 25.34 -7.90 -7.33
N GLY A 164 25.13 -9.22 -7.21
CA GLY A 164 25.89 -10.08 -6.30
C GLY A 164 27.41 -9.95 -6.43
N PRO A 165 28.01 -9.87 -7.64
CA PRO A 165 29.45 -9.74 -7.79
C PRO A 165 30.03 -8.41 -7.29
N ILE A 166 29.19 -7.38 -7.09
CA ILE A 166 29.63 -6.04 -6.68
C ILE A 166 29.39 -5.80 -5.19
N THR A 167 28.24 -6.21 -4.66
CA THR A 167 27.85 -5.90 -3.26
C THR A 167 27.56 -7.14 -2.43
N GLY A 168 27.47 -8.30 -3.07
CA GLY A 168 26.89 -9.49 -2.48
C GLY A 168 25.36 -9.48 -2.45
N ALA A 169 24.69 -8.45 -3.00
CA ALA A 169 23.22 -8.33 -3.14
C ALA A 169 22.46 -8.80 -1.89
N SER A 170 22.63 -8.08 -0.78
CA SER A 170 22.11 -8.52 0.51
C SER A 170 20.63 -8.29 0.67
N MET A 171 20.19 -7.04 0.48
CA MET A 171 18.82 -6.56 0.67
C MET A 171 18.23 -6.80 2.08
N ASN A 172 19.01 -7.40 2.97
CA ASN A 172 18.54 -7.98 4.21
C ASN A 172 19.60 -7.82 5.31
N PRO A 173 19.34 -6.96 6.33
CA PRO A 173 20.29 -6.74 7.40
C PRO A 173 20.73 -8.02 8.11
N VAL A 174 19.82 -8.95 8.43
CA VAL A 174 20.21 -10.17 9.16
C VAL A 174 21.07 -11.12 8.31
N ARG A 175 20.83 -11.15 6.98
CA ARG A 175 21.65 -11.91 6.04
C ARG A 175 23.11 -11.44 6.03
N SER A 176 23.37 -10.17 6.32
CA SER A 176 24.73 -9.64 6.46
C SER A 176 25.26 -9.70 7.89
N ILE A 177 24.43 -9.39 8.89
CA ILE A 177 24.83 -9.34 10.31
C ILE A 177 25.37 -10.68 10.78
N ALA A 178 24.64 -11.77 10.55
CA ALA A 178 24.98 -13.06 11.14
C ALA A 178 26.30 -13.64 10.61
N PRO A 179 26.54 -13.75 9.29
CA PRO A 179 27.83 -14.21 8.78
C PRO A 179 28.99 -13.27 9.11
N ALA A 180 28.78 -11.94 9.06
CA ALA A 180 29.83 -10.96 9.35
C ALA A 180 30.32 -11.06 10.79
N ILE A 181 29.41 -11.16 11.76
CA ILE A 181 29.79 -11.30 13.18
C ILE A 181 30.43 -12.67 13.43
N MET A 182 29.89 -13.74 12.83
CA MET A 182 30.44 -15.09 13.02
C MET A 182 31.83 -15.27 12.40
N SER A 183 32.12 -14.59 11.30
CA SER A 183 33.42 -14.62 10.60
C SER A 183 34.40 -13.54 11.08
N GLY A 184 33.92 -12.50 11.76
CA GLY A 184 34.71 -11.33 12.17
C GLY A 184 34.80 -10.22 11.12
N GLN A 185 34.15 -10.37 9.97
CA GLN A 185 34.17 -9.43 8.84
C GLN A 185 33.17 -8.28 9.00
N THR A 186 33.33 -7.46 10.05
CA THR A 186 32.33 -6.42 10.42
C THR A 186 32.58 -5.04 9.82
N GLN A 187 33.72 -4.83 9.15
CA GLN A 187 34.18 -3.51 8.68
C GLN A 187 33.14 -2.75 7.83
N HIS A 188 32.44 -3.44 6.93
CA HIS A 188 31.47 -2.83 6.02
C HIS A 188 30.01 -3.10 6.42
N LEU A 189 29.77 -3.69 7.59
CA LEU A 189 28.44 -4.13 8.01
C LEU A 189 27.41 -2.99 8.07
N TRP A 190 27.86 -1.76 8.40
CA TRP A 190 27.00 -0.58 8.42
C TRP A 190 26.28 -0.34 7.09
N VAL A 191 26.92 -0.66 5.96
CA VAL A 191 26.35 -0.52 4.62
C VAL A 191 25.09 -1.37 4.51
N TYR A 192 25.20 -2.64 4.87
CA TYR A 192 24.14 -3.64 4.73
C TYR A 192 23.07 -3.57 5.83
N ILE A 193 23.24 -2.71 6.81
CA ILE A 193 22.17 -2.38 7.78
C ILE A 193 21.41 -1.14 7.29
N ALA A 194 22.14 -0.06 7.02
CA ALA A 194 21.53 1.23 6.70
C ALA A 194 20.89 1.24 5.29
N ALA A 195 21.60 0.76 4.26
CA ALA A 195 21.12 0.81 2.89
C ALA A 195 19.82 0.02 2.69
N PRO A 196 19.69 -1.24 3.18
CA PRO A 196 18.42 -1.96 3.03
C PRO A 196 17.24 -1.29 3.75
N ILE A 197 17.44 -0.75 4.95
CA ILE A 197 16.35 -0.05 5.66
C ILE A 197 15.91 1.19 4.88
N ILE A 198 16.86 2.00 4.39
CA ILE A 198 16.56 3.19 3.58
C ILE A 198 15.82 2.80 2.30
N GLY A 199 16.34 1.83 1.54
CA GLY A 199 15.72 1.34 0.31
C GLY A 199 14.31 0.82 0.54
N ALA A 200 14.11 0.04 1.60
CA ALA A 200 12.80 -0.51 1.97
C ALA A 200 11.75 0.58 2.26
N LEU A 201 12.13 1.61 3.01
CA LEU A 201 11.25 2.74 3.34
C LEU A 201 10.89 3.56 2.09
N ILE A 202 11.85 3.82 1.21
CA ILE A 202 11.59 4.51 -0.07
C ILE A 202 10.65 3.67 -0.95
N GLY A 203 10.88 2.35 -1.03
CA GLY A 203 10.08 1.43 -1.84
C GLY A 203 8.61 1.43 -1.43
N ARG A 204 8.36 1.40 -0.11
CA ARG A 204 7.02 1.59 0.45
C ARG A 204 6.41 2.92 0.00
N ASN A 205 7.13 4.02 0.17
CA ASN A 205 6.55 5.35 -0.07
C ASN A 205 6.13 5.53 -1.53
N TYR A 206 6.95 5.03 -2.46
CA TYR A 206 6.65 5.06 -3.87
C TYR A 206 5.49 4.13 -4.25
N ALA A 207 5.41 2.94 -3.65
CA ALA A 207 4.29 2.03 -3.86
C ALA A 207 2.96 2.63 -3.37
N ALA A 208 2.95 3.32 -2.23
CA ALA A 208 1.77 4.00 -1.71
C ALA A 208 1.30 5.13 -2.63
N HIS A 209 2.24 5.97 -3.09
CA HIS A 209 1.95 7.04 -4.04
C HIS A 209 1.50 6.52 -5.41
N ALA A 210 2.14 5.46 -5.92
CA ALA A 210 1.72 4.81 -7.14
C ALA A 210 0.34 4.16 -7.01
N ALA A 211 0.02 3.53 -5.88
CA ALA A 211 -1.31 2.96 -5.65
C ALA A 211 -2.41 4.02 -5.55
N GLU A 212 -2.11 5.19 -4.96
CA GLU A 212 -2.99 6.36 -4.95
C GLU A 212 -3.28 6.84 -6.39
N LEU A 213 -2.27 6.84 -7.26
CA LEU A 213 -2.37 7.24 -8.66
C LEU A 213 -2.95 6.16 -9.59
N ASN A 214 -2.94 4.89 -9.17
CA ASN A 214 -3.21 3.72 -10.00
C ASN A 214 -4.43 2.91 -9.55
N ASN A 215 -5.38 3.53 -8.85
CA ASN A 215 -6.74 2.99 -8.79
C ASN A 215 -7.21 2.76 -10.23
N GLU A 216 -7.65 1.54 -10.56
CA GLU A 216 -8.19 1.25 -11.89
C GLU A 216 -9.27 2.29 -12.21
N ILE A 217 -9.03 3.09 -13.26
CA ILE A 217 -10.02 4.04 -13.74
C ILE A 217 -11.20 3.20 -14.18
N PRO A 218 -12.34 3.26 -13.48
CA PRO A 218 -13.45 2.39 -13.80
C PRO A 218 -13.96 2.79 -15.19
N THR A 219 -14.31 1.80 -16.02
CA THR A 219 -14.83 2.06 -17.37
C THR A 219 -16.25 2.61 -17.35
N GLU A 220 -16.94 2.47 -16.22
CA GLU A 220 -18.27 3.03 -15.95
C GLU A 220 -18.37 3.60 -14.52
N PRO A 221 -19.27 4.56 -14.25
CA PRO A 221 -19.45 5.11 -12.92
C PRO A 221 -19.86 4.05 -11.89
N ILE A 222 -19.15 3.98 -10.76
CA ILE A 222 -19.57 3.16 -9.61
C ILE A 222 -20.65 3.91 -8.84
N ILE A 223 -21.81 3.27 -8.65
CA ILE A 223 -22.96 3.89 -7.96
C ILE A 223 -23.22 3.19 -6.62
N PHE A 224 -23.49 3.98 -5.59
CA PHE A 224 -24.10 3.56 -4.33
C PHE A 224 -25.19 4.58 -3.94
N MET A 225 -25.99 4.26 -2.93
CA MET A 225 -27.08 5.14 -2.46
C MET A 225 -26.96 5.43 -0.98
N LYS A 226 -27.44 6.62 -0.59
CA LYS A 226 -27.67 7.01 0.80
C LYS A 226 -29.17 7.25 1.01
N PRO A 227 -29.76 6.78 2.12
CA PRO A 227 -31.16 7.07 2.43
C PRO A 227 -31.32 8.55 2.83
N PRO A 228 -32.55 9.09 2.85
CA PRO A 228 -32.80 10.45 3.33
C PRO A 228 -32.29 10.73 4.75
N SER A 229 -32.22 9.72 5.63
CA SER A 229 -31.68 9.86 6.99
C SER A 229 -30.16 10.10 7.03
N ALA A 230 -29.45 9.89 5.92
CA ALA A 230 -28.04 10.22 5.82
C ALA A 230 -27.80 11.73 5.65
N LEU A 231 -28.82 12.51 5.29
CA LEU A 231 -28.67 13.95 5.08
C LEU A 231 -28.52 14.67 6.43
N LEU A 232 -27.39 15.37 6.59
CA LEU A 232 -27.18 16.33 7.65
C LEU A 232 -27.82 17.66 7.24
N LEU A 233 -28.85 18.08 7.97
CA LEU A 233 -29.65 19.25 7.65
C LEU A 233 -29.13 20.50 8.38
N ASN A 234 -29.46 21.68 7.84
CA ASN A 234 -29.25 22.99 8.49
C ASN A 234 -27.81 23.32 8.92
N ASN A 235 -26.82 22.64 8.36
CA ASN A 235 -25.44 22.74 8.81
C ASN A 235 -25.28 22.43 10.31
N ASP A 236 -26.11 21.53 10.83
CA ASP A 236 -26.00 21.02 12.20
C ASP A 236 -24.62 20.38 12.41
N PRO A 237 -24.09 20.37 13.64
CA PRO A 237 -22.82 19.69 13.92
C PRO A 237 -22.86 18.22 13.51
N PHE A 238 -21.85 17.79 12.75
CA PHE A 238 -21.68 16.38 12.41
C PHE A 238 -21.23 15.60 13.65
N TYR A 239 -22.07 14.69 14.13
CA TYR A 239 -21.72 13.81 15.25
C TYR A 239 -20.88 12.65 14.77
N HIS A 240 -19.66 12.55 15.29
CA HIS A 240 -18.77 11.45 15.00
C HIS A 240 -19.41 10.11 15.42
N PRO A 241 -19.60 9.15 14.50
CA PRO A 241 -20.24 7.88 14.83
C PRO A 241 -19.36 7.06 15.79
N SER A 242 -19.99 6.37 16.75
CA SER A 242 -19.28 5.56 17.76
C SER A 242 -18.69 4.25 17.23
N PHE A 243 -19.05 3.84 16.01
CA PHE A 243 -18.65 2.56 15.43
C PHE A 243 -17.35 2.62 14.62
N SER A 244 -16.82 3.81 14.36
CA SER A 244 -15.59 4.00 13.59
C SER A 244 -14.85 5.22 14.10
N GLU A 245 -13.52 5.12 14.16
CA GLU A 245 -12.57 6.19 14.46
C GLU A 245 -11.85 6.67 13.19
N ASP A 246 -12.26 6.22 12.01
CA ASP A 246 -11.60 6.48 10.73
C ASP A 246 -12.61 7.02 9.71
N ILE A 247 -13.22 8.15 10.06
CA ILE A 247 -14.19 8.87 9.23
C ILE A 247 -13.45 9.87 8.34
N HIS A 248 -13.69 9.78 7.04
CA HIS A 248 -13.05 10.62 6.04
C HIS A 248 -14.06 11.56 5.39
N TYR A 249 -13.64 12.78 5.10
CA TYR A 249 -14.38 13.72 4.27
C TYR A 249 -14.14 13.41 2.78
N GLU A 250 -15.15 13.60 1.95
CA GLU A 250 -15.05 13.57 0.49
C GLU A 250 -15.91 14.73 -0.04
N VAL A 251 -15.30 15.89 -0.36
CA VAL A 251 -16.05 17.04 -0.88
C VAL A 251 -16.47 16.79 -2.32
N GLU A 252 -17.73 17.06 -2.66
CA GLU A 252 -18.31 16.80 -3.97
C GLU A 252 -19.27 17.90 -4.41
N VAL A 253 -19.38 18.11 -5.71
CA VAL A 253 -20.47 18.88 -6.30
C VAL A 253 -21.75 18.04 -6.27
N VAL A 254 -22.87 18.67 -5.92
CA VAL A 254 -24.16 18.00 -5.79
C VAL A 254 -25.16 18.58 -6.78
N LEU A 255 -25.72 17.73 -7.64
CA LEU A 255 -26.77 18.10 -8.58
C LEU A 255 -28.14 17.81 -7.97
N LYS A 256 -29.06 18.77 -8.06
CA LYS A 256 -30.45 18.56 -7.67
C LYS A 256 -31.34 18.34 -8.88
N ILE A 257 -31.98 17.18 -8.92
CA ILE A 257 -32.86 16.79 -10.02
C ILE A 257 -34.16 17.59 -9.99
N LYS A 258 -34.52 18.23 -11.09
CA LYS A 258 -35.71 19.11 -11.18
C LYS A 258 -36.93 18.46 -11.82
N LYS A 259 -36.78 17.32 -12.50
CA LYS A 259 -37.87 16.59 -13.18
C LYS A 259 -37.64 15.08 -13.19
N ASN A 260 -38.73 14.32 -13.23
CA ASN A 260 -38.66 12.86 -13.22
C ASN A 260 -38.11 12.32 -14.55
N GLY A 261 -37.28 11.27 -14.51
CA GLY A 261 -36.73 10.65 -15.72
C GLY A 261 -36.18 9.24 -15.50
N LYS A 262 -36.31 8.41 -16.54
CA LYS A 262 -35.76 7.05 -16.62
C LYS A 262 -35.18 6.86 -18.01
N ALA A 263 -34.03 6.18 -18.10
CA ALA A 263 -33.31 5.94 -19.36
C ALA A 263 -33.15 7.22 -20.19
N ILE A 264 -32.63 8.27 -19.55
CA ILE A 264 -32.50 9.61 -20.12
C ILE A 264 -31.47 9.58 -21.25
N GLN A 265 -31.81 10.18 -22.39
CA GLN A 265 -30.86 10.36 -23.49
C GLN A 265 -29.93 11.53 -23.21
N ARG A 266 -28.65 11.41 -23.58
CA ARG A 266 -27.61 12.42 -23.31
C ARG A 266 -28.01 13.85 -23.68
N LYS A 267 -28.63 14.05 -24.84
CA LYS A 267 -29.07 15.37 -25.32
C LYS A 267 -30.09 16.09 -24.42
N PHE A 268 -30.71 15.37 -23.48
CA PHE A 268 -31.67 15.94 -22.53
C PHE A 268 -31.13 16.01 -21.11
N ALA A 269 -29.95 15.46 -20.83
CA ALA A 269 -29.42 15.29 -19.47
C ALA A 269 -29.22 16.63 -18.77
N SER A 270 -28.69 17.63 -19.48
CA SER A 270 -28.50 19.01 -18.98
C SER A 270 -29.79 19.68 -18.49
N ASP A 271 -30.96 19.24 -18.94
CA ASP A 271 -32.25 19.82 -18.55
C ASP A 271 -32.82 19.22 -17.25
N TYR A 272 -32.15 18.21 -16.68
CA TYR A 272 -32.59 17.53 -15.46
C TYR A 272 -32.10 18.18 -14.18
N TYR A 273 -31.18 19.14 -14.23
CA TYR A 273 -30.73 19.91 -13.07
C TYR A 273 -30.52 21.37 -13.46
N ASP A 274 -30.93 22.30 -12.60
CA ASP A 274 -30.58 23.73 -12.71
C ASP A 274 -29.94 24.25 -11.42
N GLU A 275 -30.02 23.48 -10.35
CA GLU A 275 -29.55 23.83 -9.02
C GLU A 275 -28.35 22.95 -8.68
N ILE A 276 -27.25 23.58 -8.28
CA ILE A 276 -26.00 22.93 -7.88
C ILE A 276 -25.66 23.37 -6.45
N GLY A 277 -25.22 22.43 -5.64
CA GLY A 277 -24.67 22.67 -4.31
C GLY A 277 -23.31 22.01 -4.14
N LEU A 278 -22.78 22.13 -2.94
CA LEU A 278 -21.60 21.43 -2.47
C LEU A 278 -22.02 20.47 -1.36
N GLY A 279 -21.41 19.30 -1.30
CA GLY A 279 -21.67 18.34 -0.25
C GLY A 279 -20.40 17.67 0.23
N ILE A 280 -20.52 17.00 1.37
CA ILE A 280 -19.46 16.13 1.90
C ILE A 280 -20.04 14.73 2.04
N ASP A 281 -19.45 13.78 1.33
CA ASP A 281 -19.72 12.35 1.48
C ASP A 281 -18.80 11.78 2.58
N PHE A 282 -19.29 11.76 3.82
CA PHE A 282 -18.56 11.12 4.90
C PHE A 282 -18.52 9.60 4.72
N THR A 283 -17.32 9.05 4.89
CA THR A 283 -17.04 7.64 4.69
C THR A 283 -16.34 7.06 5.90
N ALA A 284 -16.87 5.98 6.47
CA ALA A 284 -16.12 5.16 7.42
C ALA A 284 -15.12 4.29 6.65
N ARG A 285 -13.88 4.78 6.50
CA ARG A 285 -12.89 4.22 5.57
C ARG A 285 -12.45 2.82 5.98
N ASP A 286 -12.33 2.58 7.28
CA ASP A 286 -12.01 1.28 7.86
C ASP A 286 -13.09 0.23 7.54
N LEU A 287 -14.37 0.58 7.65
CA LEU A 287 -15.48 -0.28 7.25
C LEU A 287 -15.52 -0.49 5.73
N GLN A 288 -15.33 0.57 4.94
CA GLN A 288 -15.37 0.48 3.48
C GLN A 288 -14.32 -0.52 2.97
N SER A 289 -13.10 -0.45 3.51
CA SER A 289 -12.00 -1.35 3.15
C SER A 289 -12.35 -2.81 3.45
N LYS A 290 -12.88 -3.09 4.65
CA LYS A 290 -13.32 -4.43 5.06
C LYS A 290 -14.47 -4.96 4.19
N LEU A 291 -15.38 -4.10 3.74
CA LEU A 291 -16.51 -4.48 2.89
C LEU A 291 -16.05 -4.77 1.46
N LYS A 292 -15.16 -3.94 0.90
CA LYS A 292 -14.54 -4.16 -0.41
C LYS A 292 -13.80 -5.50 -0.47
N GLU A 293 -12.99 -5.81 0.54
CA GLU A 293 -12.24 -7.07 0.61
C GLU A 293 -13.15 -8.31 0.57
N LYS A 294 -14.34 -8.20 1.17
CA LYS A 294 -15.33 -9.29 1.24
C LYS A 294 -16.36 -9.26 0.10
N GLY A 295 -16.27 -8.31 -0.82
CA GLY A 295 -17.28 -8.10 -1.86
C GLY A 295 -18.68 -7.80 -1.30
N HIS A 296 -18.75 -7.12 -0.16
CA HIS A 296 -20.01 -6.79 0.50
C HIS A 296 -20.52 -5.39 0.14
N PRO A 297 -21.84 -5.15 0.26
CA PRO A 297 -22.45 -3.83 0.05
C PRO A 297 -21.88 -2.74 0.98
N TRP A 298 -21.83 -1.48 0.51
CA TRP A 298 -21.11 -0.38 1.16
C TRP A 298 -21.95 0.47 2.13
N GLU A 299 -23.24 0.17 2.30
CA GLU A 299 -24.20 1.01 3.03
C GLU A 299 -23.76 1.26 4.47
N LYS A 300 -23.12 0.29 5.15
CA LYS A 300 -22.59 0.51 6.50
C LYS A 300 -21.45 1.52 6.56
N ALA A 301 -20.71 1.68 5.47
CA ALA A 301 -19.58 2.61 5.39
C ALA A 301 -19.94 3.97 4.78
N LYS A 302 -20.97 4.00 3.91
CA LYS A 302 -21.35 5.17 3.12
C LYS A 302 -22.73 5.72 3.47
N ALA A 303 -23.64 4.97 4.07
CA ALA A 303 -25.06 5.34 4.19
C ALA A 303 -25.54 5.46 5.64
N PHE A 304 -24.62 5.61 6.59
CA PHE A 304 -24.96 5.85 8.00
C PHE A 304 -25.57 7.24 8.19
N ASP A 305 -26.25 7.45 9.32
CA ASP A 305 -26.97 8.69 9.62
C ASP A 305 -26.03 9.90 9.54
N ASN A 306 -26.52 11.00 8.98
CA ASN A 306 -25.79 12.26 8.79
C ASN A 306 -24.49 12.18 7.94
N SER A 307 -24.26 11.07 7.23
CA SER A 307 -23.06 10.87 6.40
C SER A 307 -23.04 11.71 5.11
N ALA A 308 -24.06 12.50 4.81
CA ALA A 308 -24.13 13.37 3.64
C ALA A 308 -24.42 14.81 4.06
N VAL A 309 -23.40 15.67 4.00
CA VAL A 309 -23.55 17.11 4.23
C VAL A 309 -23.99 17.77 2.93
N LEU A 310 -24.83 18.79 3.02
CA LEU A 310 -25.36 19.52 1.87
C LEU A 310 -25.40 21.02 2.12
N SER A 311 -24.84 21.80 1.21
CA SER A 311 -24.91 23.26 1.21
C SER A 311 -26.27 23.76 0.69
N ASN A 312 -26.45 25.08 0.73
CA ASN A 312 -27.49 25.71 -0.07
C ASN A 312 -27.24 25.49 -1.57
N PHE A 313 -28.31 25.40 -2.34
CA PHE A 313 -28.23 25.31 -3.80
C PHE A 313 -28.21 26.69 -4.44
N VAL A 314 -27.43 26.82 -5.49
CA VAL A 314 -27.37 27.99 -6.37
C VAL A 314 -27.74 27.60 -7.79
N SER A 315 -28.16 28.56 -8.61
CA SER A 315 -28.42 28.29 -10.03
C SER A 315 -27.11 27.94 -10.74
N LYS A 316 -27.09 26.89 -11.56
CA LYS A 316 -25.92 26.55 -12.38
C LYS A 316 -25.46 27.69 -13.30
N SER A 317 -26.36 28.64 -13.61
CA SER A 317 -26.04 29.82 -14.43
C SER A 317 -25.20 30.87 -13.70
N THR A 318 -25.07 30.79 -12.37
CA THR A 318 -24.29 31.74 -11.56
C THR A 318 -22.88 31.23 -11.23
N LEU A 319 -22.58 29.97 -11.55
CA LEU A 319 -21.29 29.33 -11.31
C LEU A 319 -20.38 29.42 -12.53
N GLY A 320 -19.07 29.31 -12.30
CA GLY A 320 -18.09 29.15 -13.37
C GLY A 320 -18.30 27.89 -14.21
N ASN A 321 -17.71 27.86 -15.40
CA ASN A 321 -17.60 26.64 -16.20
C ASN A 321 -16.16 26.53 -16.75
N PRO A 322 -15.32 25.63 -16.18
CA PRO A 322 -15.65 24.65 -15.15
C PRO A 322 -15.95 25.28 -13.77
N ILE A 323 -16.63 24.52 -12.91
CA ILE A 323 -16.91 24.91 -11.52
C ILE A 323 -15.68 24.56 -10.67
N CYS A 324 -15.22 25.52 -9.88
CA CYS A 324 -14.16 25.32 -8.90
C CYS A 324 -14.77 25.10 -7.52
N PHE A 325 -14.17 24.22 -6.73
CA PHE A 325 -14.64 23.95 -5.37
C PHE A 325 -13.50 23.51 -4.47
N SER A 326 -13.64 23.74 -3.17
CA SER A 326 -12.62 23.35 -2.20
C SER A 326 -13.21 23.01 -0.83
N LEU A 327 -12.41 22.34 -0.02
CA LEU A 327 -12.69 22.05 1.38
C LEU A 327 -11.48 22.46 2.22
N SER A 328 -11.72 23.20 3.29
CA SER A 328 -10.73 23.48 4.32
C SER A 328 -11.08 22.78 5.62
N GLN A 329 -10.08 22.23 6.29
CA GLN A 329 -10.14 21.66 7.64
C GLN A 329 -9.28 22.52 8.56
N ASN A 330 -9.87 23.11 9.59
CA ASN A 330 -9.17 23.99 10.55
C ASN A 330 -8.32 25.07 9.85
N GLU A 331 -8.92 25.82 8.91
CA GLU A 331 -8.29 26.87 8.08
C GLU A 331 -7.35 26.39 6.96
N GLU A 332 -6.91 25.13 6.95
CA GLU A 332 -6.06 24.58 5.91
C GLU A 332 -6.89 23.99 4.76
N THR A 333 -6.66 24.41 3.51
CA THR A 333 -7.31 23.79 2.35
C THR A 333 -6.77 22.38 2.13
N VAL A 334 -7.65 21.38 2.33
CA VAL A 334 -7.31 19.96 2.25
C VAL A 334 -7.78 19.29 0.95
N GLN A 335 -8.80 19.85 0.30
CA GLN A 335 -9.21 19.44 -1.06
C GLN A 335 -9.45 20.67 -1.94
N SER A 336 -9.03 20.57 -3.19
CA SER A 336 -9.31 21.55 -4.23
C SER A 336 -9.64 20.81 -5.52
N GLY A 337 -10.74 21.17 -6.16
CA GLY A 337 -11.33 20.46 -7.29
C GLY A 337 -11.79 21.41 -8.39
N ASP A 338 -11.71 20.91 -9.61
CA ASP A 338 -12.19 21.55 -10.83
C ASP A 338 -13.03 20.49 -11.59
N THR A 339 -14.27 20.82 -11.93
CA THR A 339 -15.18 19.86 -12.59
C THR A 339 -14.72 19.39 -13.98
N SER A 340 -13.76 20.09 -14.62
CA SER A 340 -13.13 19.63 -15.86
C SER A 340 -12.26 18.38 -15.66
N LEU A 341 -11.87 18.08 -14.41
CA LEU A 341 -11.11 16.89 -14.05
C LEU A 341 -11.99 15.68 -13.73
N LEU A 342 -13.32 15.82 -13.77
CA LEU A 342 -14.24 14.70 -13.57
C LEU A 342 -14.06 13.66 -14.68
N LEU A 343 -13.83 12.41 -14.28
CA LEU A 343 -13.76 11.27 -15.21
C LEU A 343 -15.06 11.10 -16.01
N PHE A 344 -16.19 11.36 -15.35
CA PHE A 344 -17.52 11.29 -15.94
C PHE A 344 -18.23 12.64 -15.77
N PRO A 345 -18.48 13.37 -16.86
CA PRO A 345 -19.25 14.62 -16.82
C PRO A 345 -20.66 14.42 -16.24
N PHE A 346 -21.26 15.48 -15.70
CA PHE A 346 -22.59 15.45 -15.08
C PHE A 346 -23.68 14.80 -15.95
N ASP A 347 -23.69 15.15 -17.23
CA ASP A 347 -24.66 14.60 -18.18
C ASP A 347 -24.51 13.08 -18.35
N ASP A 348 -23.28 12.57 -18.27
CA ASP A 348 -22.99 11.14 -18.36
C ASP A 348 -23.41 10.40 -17.09
N LEU A 349 -23.22 11.01 -15.92
CA LEU A 349 -23.72 10.48 -14.66
C LEU A 349 -25.25 10.36 -14.70
N ILE A 350 -25.97 11.39 -15.12
CA ILE A 350 -27.44 11.37 -15.23
C ILE A 350 -27.92 10.29 -16.20
N VAL A 351 -27.30 10.20 -17.38
CA VAL A 351 -27.61 9.15 -18.37
C VAL A 351 -27.35 7.77 -17.79
N HIS A 352 -26.21 7.56 -17.14
CA HIS A 352 -25.82 6.27 -16.60
C HIS A 352 -26.73 5.84 -15.44
N ILE A 353 -26.90 6.69 -14.43
CA ILE A 353 -27.76 6.44 -13.25
C ILE A 353 -29.19 6.16 -13.68
N SER A 354 -29.73 6.94 -14.62
CA SER A 354 -31.13 6.81 -15.04
C SER A 354 -31.45 5.48 -15.75
N LYS A 355 -30.44 4.73 -16.21
CA LYS A 355 -30.63 3.34 -16.72
C LYS A 355 -31.08 2.41 -15.60
N TYR A 356 -30.56 2.60 -14.39
CA TYR A 356 -30.78 1.71 -13.25
C TYR A 356 -31.85 2.22 -12.29
N PHE A 357 -31.86 3.53 -12.01
CA PHE A 357 -32.80 4.16 -11.07
C PHE A 357 -33.67 5.19 -11.80
N THR A 358 -34.96 5.30 -11.45
CA THR A 358 -35.77 6.43 -11.92
C THR A 358 -35.37 7.64 -11.09
N LEU A 359 -34.84 8.68 -11.74
CA LEU A 359 -34.57 9.95 -11.08
C LEU A 359 -35.89 10.65 -10.84
N GLN A 360 -36.15 11.06 -9.60
CA GLN A 360 -37.30 11.85 -9.19
C GLN A 360 -36.89 13.30 -8.96
N LYS A 361 -37.85 14.21 -9.12
CA LYS A 361 -37.67 15.61 -8.74
C LYS A 361 -37.33 15.68 -7.25
N GLY A 362 -36.19 16.28 -6.93
CA GLY A 362 -35.65 16.39 -5.58
C GLY A 362 -34.49 15.44 -5.29
N ASP A 363 -34.27 14.42 -6.14
CA ASP A 363 -33.12 13.52 -5.98
C ASP A 363 -31.80 14.30 -6.07
N LEU A 364 -30.80 13.84 -5.32
CA LEU A 364 -29.48 14.44 -5.22
C LEU A 364 -28.44 13.49 -5.81
N ILE A 365 -27.57 14.02 -6.67
CA ILE A 365 -26.46 13.27 -7.25
C ILE A 365 -25.14 13.91 -6.79
N TYR A 366 -24.41 13.16 -5.99
CA TYR A 366 -23.02 13.43 -5.60
C TYR A 366 -22.11 12.94 -6.74
N THR A 367 -21.22 13.79 -7.24
CA THR A 367 -20.58 13.61 -8.55
C THR A 367 -19.15 13.04 -8.51
N GLY A 368 -18.65 12.71 -7.33
CA GLY A 368 -17.28 12.29 -7.07
C GLY A 368 -16.42 13.38 -6.45
N THR A 369 -15.41 12.95 -5.71
CA THR A 369 -14.48 13.81 -4.94
C THR A 369 -13.12 13.93 -5.62
N PRO A 370 -12.42 15.09 -5.52
CA PRO A 370 -11.04 15.23 -5.99
C PRO A 370 -10.05 14.52 -5.05
N ALA A 371 -8.76 14.59 -5.38
CA ALA A 371 -7.70 14.13 -4.49
C ALA A 371 -7.71 14.89 -3.14
N GLY A 372 -6.99 14.37 -2.14
CA GLY A 372 -6.88 15.00 -0.82
C GLY A 372 -7.92 14.53 0.21
N VAL A 373 -8.62 13.43 -0.06
CA VAL A 373 -9.48 12.75 0.91
C VAL A 373 -8.72 12.44 2.19
N GLY A 374 -9.28 12.80 3.33
CA GLY A 374 -8.58 12.71 4.61
C GLY A 374 -9.51 12.52 5.79
N LYS A 375 -8.91 12.19 6.93
CA LYS A 375 -9.61 11.86 8.18
C LYS A 375 -10.04 13.14 8.92
N ILE A 376 -11.22 13.08 9.54
CA ILE A 376 -11.66 14.05 10.56
C ILE A 376 -11.47 13.52 11.98
N ASN A 377 -11.28 14.43 12.92
CA ASN A 377 -11.28 14.19 14.35
C ASN A 377 -12.36 15.04 15.02
N ILE A 378 -12.76 14.63 16.23
CA ILE A 378 -13.69 15.41 17.03
C ILE A 378 -13.08 16.78 17.33
N GLY A 379 -13.83 17.83 16.99
CA GLY A 379 -13.41 19.22 17.16
C GLY A 379 -12.91 19.90 15.89
N ASP A 380 -12.76 19.16 14.79
CA ASP A 380 -12.41 19.76 13.51
C ASP A 380 -13.55 20.60 12.93
N GLU A 381 -13.20 21.73 12.31
CA GLU A 381 -14.11 22.59 11.57
C GLU A 381 -13.87 22.45 10.07
N LEU A 382 -14.94 22.17 9.32
CA LEU A 382 -14.90 22.01 7.87
C LEU A 382 -15.60 23.17 7.18
N HIS A 383 -14.93 23.80 6.23
CA HIS A 383 -15.45 24.89 5.41
C HIS A 383 -15.39 24.52 3.93
N GLY A 384 -16.55 24.38 3.29
CA GLY A 384 -16.65 24.11 1.86
C GLY A 384 -16.90 25.39 1.06
N TYR A 385 -16.22 25.53 -0.07
CA TYR A 385 -16.35 26.66 -1.00
C TYR A 385 -16.74 26.16 -2.39
N LEU A 386 -17.70 26.84 -3.01
CA LEU A 386 -18.19 26.58 -4.36
C LEU A 386 -18.13 27.90 -5.14
N GLU A 387 -17.32 27.95 -6.19
CA GLU A 387 -16.92 29.18 -6.90
C GLU A 387 -17.36 29.19 -8.38
#